data_AF-A0A2N3DU00-F1
#
_entry.id   AF-A0A2N3DU00-F1
#
_cell.length_a   1.000
_cell.length_b   1.000
_cell.length_c   1.000
_cell.angle_alpha   90.00
_cell.angle_beta   90.00
_cell.angle_gamma   90.00
#
_symmetry.space_group_name_H-M   'P 1'
#
loop_
_entity.id
_entity.type
_entity.pdbx_description
1 polymer ?
#
loop_
_entity_poly.entity_id
_entity_poly.type
_entity_poly.pdbx_seq_one_letter_code
_entity_poly.pdbx_strand_id
1 'polypeptide(L)'
;MLTEINFDGIVGPSHNYAGLSLGNIASASHAGDPSYPRAAALQGVAKMRGNLARLGVQGFLLPLPRPNHALVQALALDGSEPPQLRAAPWSASSMWTANAATVSPAPDTADRRCHLTPANLVTMLHRAQEWPD
;
A
#
# COMPACT_ATOMS: atom_id res chain seq x y z
N MET A 1 -5.92 2.56 -30.20
CA MET A 1 -6.71 1.73 -29.27
C MET A 1 -6.28 2.12 -27.86
N LEU A 2 -7.21 2.28 -26.92
CA LEU A 2 -6.87 2.47 -25.50
C LEU A 2 -6.56 1.11 -24.88
N THR A 3 -5.60 1.07 -23.96
CA THR A 3 -5.18 -0.15 -23.26
C THR A 3 -5.21 0.12 -21.77
N GLU A 4 -5.92 -0.74 -21.04
CA GLU A 4 -5.87 -0.74 -19.59
C GLU A 4 -4.55 -1.35 -19.12
N ILE A 5 -3.92 -0.73 -18.12
CA ILE A 5 -2.65 -1.20 -17.55
C ILE A 5 -2.87 -1.40 -16.04
N ASN A 6 -2.64 -2.61 -15.57
CA ASN A 6 -2.63 -2.90 -14.14
C ASN A 6 -1.31 -2.40 -13.52
N PHE A 7 -1.41 -1.69 -12.40
CA PHE A 7 -0.26 -1.27 -11.58
C PHE A 7 -0.34 -1.91 -10.20
N ASP A 8 0.50 -2.91 -9.99
CA ASP A 8 0.57 -3.68 -8.75
C ASP A 8 1.62 -3.14 -7.78
N GLY A 9 1.31 -3.13 -6.49
CA GLY A 9 2.29 -2.78 -5.46
C GLY A 9 3.21 -3.95 -5.16
N ILE A 10 4.52 -3.72 -5.18
CA ILE A 10 5.46 -4.69 -4.60
C ILE A 10 5.31 -4.66 -3.08
N VAL A 11 5.20 -5.84 -2.47
CA VAL A 11 5.12 -5.96 -1.01
C VAL A 11 6.43 -5.52 -0.37
N GLY A 12 6.34 -4.59 0.58
CA GLY A 12 7.51 -4.05 1.29
C GLY A 12 8.14 -5.05 2.27
N PRO A 13 9.44 -4.87 2.59
CA PRO A 13 10.17 -5.75 3.51
C PRO A 13 9.64 -5.70 4.96
N SER A 14 8.91 -4.64 5.32
CA SER A 14 8.30 -4.45 6.64
C SER A 14 6.88 -5.02 6.74
N HIS A 15 6.42 -5.78 5.73
CA HIS A 15 5.10 -6.43 5.77
C HIS A 15 4.91 -7.20 7.09
N ASN A 16 3.77 -6.98 7.75
CA ASN A 16 3.43 -7.57 9.03
C ASN A 16 1.91 -7.61 9.23
N TYR A 17 1.46 -8.35 10.24
CA TYR A 17 0.05 -8.43 10.63
C TYR A 17 -0.17 -7.73 11.98
N ALA A 18 -0.28 -6.40 11.98
CA ALA A 18 -0.42 -5.60 13.21
C ALA A 18 -1.87 -5.25 13.60
N GLY A 19 -2.89 -5.73 12.88
CA GLY A 19 -4.29 -5.48 13.25
C GLY A 19 -4.74 -4.02 13.17
N LEU A 20 -4.16 -3.23 12.24
CA LEU A 20 -4.27 -1.77 12.25
C LEU A 20 -5.52 -1.20 11.56
N SER A 21 -6.34 -2.04 10.91
CA SER A 21 -7.49 -1.61 10.12
C SER A 21 -8.80 -1.97 10.79
N LEU A 22 -9.40 -1.04 11.55
CA LEU A 22 -10.71 -1.25 12.18
C LEU A 22 -11.77 -1.54 11.11
N GLY A 23 -12.59 -2.56 11.33
CA GLY A 23 -13.60 -3.02 10.36
C GLY A 23 -13.07 -3.96 9.27
N ASN A 24 -11.75 -4.16 9.15
CA ASN A 24 -11.18 -5.20 8.31
C ASN A 24 -11.01 -6.50 9.10
N ILE A 25 -11.91 -7.45 8.87
CA ILE A 25 -11.95 -8.75 9.55
C ILE A 25 -10.62 -9.50 9.39
N ALA A 26 -10.04 -9.53 8.20
CA ALA A 26 -8.78 -10.25 7.94
C ALA A 26 -7.60 -9.59 8.67
N SER A 27 -7.57 -8.25 8.74
CA SER A 27 -6.55 -7.54 9.51
C SER A 27 -6.65 -7.87 11.00
N ALA A 28 -7.87 -7.93 11.55
CA ALA A 28 -8.09 -8.21 12.97
C ALA A 28 -7.81 -9.67 13.32
N SER A 29 -8.22 -10.62 12.47
CA SER A 29 -8.13 -12.05 12.76
C SER A 29 -6.70 -12.61 12.72
N HIS A 30 -5.78 -11.97 11.99
CA HIS A 30 -4.38 -12.38 11.88
C HIS A 30 -3.44 -11.48 12.70
N ALA A 31 -3.99 -10.60 13.55
CA ALA A 31 -3.18 -9.66 14.31
C ALA A 31 -2.22 -10.41 15.26
N GLY A 32 -0.92 -10.14 15.10
CA GLY A 32 0.15 -10.80 15.85
C GLY A 32 0.76 -12.02 15.18
N ASP A 33 0.19 -12.51 14.07
CA ASP A 33 0.73 -13.66 13.36
C ASP A 33 2.11 -13.37 12.73
N PRO A 34 2.99 -14.38 12.63
CA PRO A 34 4.23 -14.26 11.85
C PRO A 34 3.93 -13.94 10.38
N SER A 35 4.68 -13.00 9.83
CA SER A 35 4.62 -12.65 8.40
C SER A 35 5.89 -13.11 7.67
N TYR A 36 5.77 -13.28 6.35
CA TYR A 36 6.87 -13.72 5.49
C TYR A 36 7.05 -12.74 4.32
N PRO A 37 7.65 -11.54 4.55
CA PRO A 37 7.67 -10.45 3.56
C PRO A 37 8.22 -10.86 2.19
N ARG A 38 9.31 -11.65 2.17
CA ARG A 38 9.90 -12.17 0.93
C ARG A 38 8.93 -13.08 0.18
N ALA A 39 8.23 -13.97 0.89
CA ALA A 39 7.27 -14.88 0.27
C ALA A 39 6.07 -14.09 -0.30
N ALA A 40 5.55 -13.12 0.45
CA ALA A 40 4.47 -12.24 0.00
C ALA A 40 4.86 -11.42 -1.25
N ALA A 41 6.08 -10.87 -1.28
CA ALA A 41 6.60 -10.18 -2.46
C ALA A 41 6.70 -11.11 -3.69
N LEU A 42 7.21 -12.34 -3.50
CA LEU A 42 7.32 -13.33 -4.58
C LEU A 42 5.95 -13.76 -5.11
N GLN A 43 4.94 -13.89 -4.25
CA GLN A 43 3.56 -14.17 -4.66
C GLN A 43 3.01 -13.02 -5.53
N GLY A 44 3.23 -11.77 -5.13
CA GLY A 44 2.87 -10.60 -5.92
C GLY A 44 3.54 -10.57 -7.30
N VAL A 45 4.86 -10.81 -7.35
CA VAL A 45 5.63 -10.86 -8.60
C VAL A 45 5.16 -12.00 -9.51
N ALA A 46 4.86 -13.18 -8.95
CA ALA A 46 4.31 -14.29 -9.73
C ALA A 46 2.98 -13.91 -10.40
N LYS A 47 2.09 -13.22 -9.67
CA LYS A 47 0.83 -12.68 -10.21
C LYS A 47 1.09 -11.68 -11.34
N MET A 48 1.95 -10.68 -11.11
CA MET A 48 2.30 -9.66 -12.11
C MET A 48 2.85 -10.27 -13.40
N ARG A 49 3.72 -11.27 -13.30
CA ARG A 49 4.23 -12.00 -14.47
C ARG A 49 3.12 -12.75 -15.20
N GLY A 50 2.19 -13.35 -14.46
CA GLY A 50 1.00 -13.98 -15.02
C GLY A 50 0.09 -12.99 -15.75
N ASN A 51 -0.09 -11.78 -15.22
CA ASN A 51 -0.86 -10.73 -15.88
C ASN A 51 -0.15 -10.22 -17.14
N LEU A 52 1.15 -9.95 -17.06
CA LEU A 52 1.96 -9.54 -18.22
C LEU A 52 1.87 -10.55 -19.36
N ALA A 53 1.96 -11.85 -19.06
CA ALA A 53 1.85 -12.90 -20.08
C ALA A 53 0.48 -12.97 -20.76
N ARG A 54 -0.60 -12.58 -20.07
CA ARG A 54 -1.98 -12.63 -20.59
C ARG A 54 -2.42 -11.34 -21.27
N LEU A 55 -2.00 -10.19 -20.73
CA LEU A 55 -2.46 -8.86 -21.13
C LEU A 55 -1.43 -8.10 -21.97
N GLY A 56 -0.17 -8.56 -22.01
CA GLY A 56 0.92 -7.92 -22.74
C GLY A 56 1.49 -6.65 -22.07
N VAL A 57 0.79 -6.10 -21.07
CA VAL A 57 1.20 -4.91 -20.31
C VAL A 57 0.99 -5.12 -18.81
N GLN A 58 1.93 -4.62 -18.01
CA GLN A 58 1.88 -4.64 -16.54
C GLN A 58 2.85 -3.58 -16.00
N GLY A 59 2.37 -2.70 -15.13
CA GLY A 59 3.18 -1.79 -14.34
C GLY A 59 3.30 -2.26 -12.89
N PHE A 60 4.21 -1.65 -12.13
CA PHE A 60 4.31 -1.88 -10.69
C PHE A 60 4.75 -0.61 -9.97
N LEU A 61 4.40 -0.51 -8.68
CA LEU A 61 4.86 0.54 -7.77
C LEU A 61 5.81 -0.08 -6.73
N LEU A 62 6.86 0.67 -6.38
CA LEU A 62 7.80 0.26 -5.36
C LEU A 62 7.19 0.41 -3.95
N PRO A 63 7.65 -0.38 -2.96
CA PRO A 63 7.26 -0.14 -1.58
C PRO A 63 7.73 1.22 -1.10
N LEU A 64 6.97 1.85 -0.20
CA LEU A 64 7.37 3.10 0.43
C LEU A 64 8.44 2.83 1.51
N PRO A 65 9.32 3.80 1.81
CA PRO A 65 10.34 3.63 2.85
C PRO A 65 9.67 3.43 4.21
N ARG A 66 9.99 2.30 4.86
CA ARG A 66 9.48 1.98 6.20
C ARG A 66 10.66 1.59 7.11
N PRO A 67 10.68 2.07 8.37
CA PRO A 67 9.65 2.88 9.02
C PRO A 67 9.58 4.31 8.49
N ASN A 68 8.40 4.92 8.53
CA ASN A 68 8.26 6.35 8.30
C ASN A 68 8.82 7.10 9.53
N HIS A 69 10.04 7.64 9.40
CA HIS A 69 10.72 8.33 10.50
C HIS A 69 10.01 9.61 10.95
N ALA A 70 9.35 10.33 10.04
CA ALA A 70 8.59 11.53 10.41
C ALA A 70 7.39 11.17 11.28
N LEU A 71 6.67 10.08 10.96
CA LEU A 71 5.58 9.59 11.79
C LEU A 71 6.09 9.08 13.15
N VAL A 72 7.21 8.35 13.18
CA VAL A 72 7.84 7.92 14.44
C VAL A 72 8.14 9.11 15.35
N GLN A 73 8.72 10.18 14.80
CA GLN A 73 9.02 11.41 15.54
C GLN A 73 7.75 12.12 16.01
N ALA A 74 6.73 12.22 15.15
CA ALA A 74 5.47 12.88 15.48
C ALA A 74 4.68 12.15 16.57
N LEU A 75 4.76 10.82 16.63
CA LEU A 75 4.12 10.01 17.67
C LEU A 75 4.86 10.05 19.01
N ALA A 76 6.11 10.51 19.04
CA ALA A 76 6.94 10.63 20.24
C ALA A 76 6.99 9.34 21.09
N LEU A 77 7.20 8.20 20.42
CA LEU A 77 7.15 6.87 21.05
C LEU A 77 8.22 6.70 22.15
N ASP A 78 7.81 6.38 23.37
CA ASP A 78 8.65 6.09 24.53
C ASP A 78 8.60 4.62 24.99
N GLY A 79 7.71 3.82 24.39
CA GLY A 79 7.55 2.39 24.64
C GLY A 79 6.35 2.03 25.52
N SER A 80 5.67 3.01 26.12
CA SER A 80 4.46 2.81 26.94
C SER A 80 3.17 2.69 26.12
N GLU A 81 3.24 2.98 24.83
CA GLU A 81 2.10 3.08 23.92
C GLU A 81 1.56 1.69 23.54
N PRO A 82 0.27 1.62 23.13
CA PRO A 82 -0.28 0.43 22.52
C PRO A 82 0.59 -0.06 21.34
N PRO A 83 0.82 -1.39 21.20
CA PRO A 83 1.65 -1.95 20.13
C PRO A 83 1.28 -1.47 18.72
N GLN A 84 0.01 -1.16 18.48
CA GLN A 84 -0.52 -0.68 17.20
C GLN A 84 0.07 0.67 16.79
N LEU A 85 0.31 1.59 17.73
CA LEU A 85 0.94 2.88 17.43
C LEU A 85 2.41 2.71 17.06
N ARG A 86 3.11 1.77 17.71
CA ARG A 86 4.49 1.41 17.37
C ARG A 86 4.59 0.73 16.00
N ALA A 87 3.59 -0.06 15.62
CA ALA A 87 3.56 -0.76 14.33
C ALA A 87 3.13 0.12 13.16
N ALA A 88 2.33 1.18 13.39
CA ALA A 88 1.78 2.02 12.32
C ALA A 88 2.86 2.57 11.35
N PRO A 89 4.00 3.15 11.78
CA PRO A 89 5.04 3.65 10.88
C PRO A 89 5.74 2.56 10.05
N TRP A 90 5.59 1.29 10.42
CA TRP A 90 6.22 0.16 9.74
C TRP A 90 5.31 -0.52 8.71
N SER A 91 4.04 -0.13 8.63
CA SER A 91 3.07 -0.78 7.76
C SER A 91 3.51 -0.77 6.28
N ALA A 92 3.46 -1.95 5.66
CA ALA A 92 3.62 -2.13 4.21
C ALA A 92 2.30 -1.98 3.43
N SER A 93 1.31 -1.25 3.97
CA SER A 93 -0.04 -1.12 3.42
C SER A 93 -0.10 -0.49 2.04
N SER A 94 0.93 0.26 1.62
CA SER A 94 1.01 0.84 0.28
C SER A 94 1.08 -0.20 -0.84
N MET A 95 1.33 -1.47 -0.52
CA MET A 95 1.20 -2.58 -1.48
C MET A 95 -0.22 -2.70 -2.07
N TRP A 96 -1.25 -2.20 -1.37
CA TRP A 96 -2.62 -2.15 -1.86
C TRP A 96 -2.86 -0.89 -2.71
N THR A 97 -2.32 -0.92 -3.93
CA THR A 97 -2.32 0.20 -4.89
C THR A 97 -3.70 0.60 -5.39
N ALA A 98 -4.71 -0.27 -5.23
CA ALA A 98 -6.12 0.06 -5.48
C ALA A 98 -6.61 1.25 -4.64
N ASN A 99 -5.90 1.61 -3.57
CA ASN A 99 -6.22 2.76 -2.74
C ASN A 99 -5.23 3.91 -2.91
N ALA A 100 -4.23 3.82 -3.79
CA ALA A 100 -3.19 4.85 -3.91
C ALA A 100 -3.74 6.15 -4.49
N ALA A 101 -4.58 6.05 -5.53
CA ALA A 101 -5.16 7.20 -6.21
C ALA A 101 -6.45 6.82 -6.93
N THR A 102 -7.23 7.84 -7.30
CA THR A 102 -8.29 7.73 -8.30
C THR A 102 -7.74 8.15 -9.66
N VAL A 103 -7.99 7.34 -10.69
CA VAL A 103 -7.53 7.60 -12.06
C VAL A 103 -8.66 8.19 -12.89
N SER A 104 -8.40 9.29 -13.59
CA SER A 104 -9.29 9.85 -14.61
C SER A 104 -8.56 9.77 -15.97
N PRO A 105 -8.94 8.83 -16.85
CA PRO A 105 -8.23 8.62 -18.11
C PRO A 105 -8.45 9.78 -19.07
N ALA A 106 -7.52 9.97 -20.02
CA ALA A 106 -7.54 11.09 -20.96
C ALA A 106 -8.86 11.31 -21.74
N PRO A 107 -9.62 10.28 -22.16
CA PRO A 107 -10.90 10.50 -22.83
C PRO A 107 -11.98 11.14 -21.95
N ASP A 108 -11.84 11.06 -20.62
CA ASP A 108 -12.87 11.47 -19.66
C ASP A 108 -12.60 12.86 -19.07
N THR A 109 -11.50 13.51 -19.45
CA THR A 109 -11.01 14.75 -18.85
C THR A 109 -11.02 15.90 -19.85
N ALA A 110 -11.30 17.13 -19.37
CA ALA A 110 -11.48 18.31 -20.23
C ALA A 110 -10.22 18.71 -21.00
N ASP A 111 -9.03 18.48 -20.43
CA ASP A 111 -7.73 18.79 -21.05
C ASP A 111 -7.14 17.63 -21.87
N ARG A 112 -7.88 16.51 -21.95
CA ARG A 112 -7.47 15.28 -22.63
C ARG A 112 -6.17 14.67 -22.09
N ARG A 113 -5.91 14.81 -20.79
CA ARG A 113 -4.78 14.19 -20.09
C ARG A 113 -5.24 13.11 -19.11
N CYS A 114 -4.40 12.13 -18.86
CA CYS A 114 -4.64 11.20 -17.74
C CYS A 114 -4.29 11.91 -16.43
N HIS A 115 -5.22 11.97 -15.49
CA HIS A 115 -5.03 12.54 -14.17
C HIS A 115 -5.07 11.45 -13.11
N LEU A 116 -4.19 11.56 -12.11
CA LEU A 116 -4.18 10.70 -10.94
C LEU A 116 -4.30 11.60 -9.71
N THR A 117 -5.34 11.40 -8.92
CA THR A 117 -5.56 12.15 -7.67
C THR A 117 -5.25 11.23 -6.49
N PRO A 118 -4.17 11.47 -5.72
CA PRO A 118 -3.81 10.65 -4.58
C PRO A 118 -4.92 10.60 -3.52
N ALA A 119 -5.13 9.43 -2.92
CA ALA A 119 -6.07 9.28 -1.81
C ALA A 119 -5.37 9.60 -0.49
N ASN A 120 -5.99 10.41 0.37
CA ASN A 120 -5.40 10.80 1.66
C ASN A 120 -5.41 9.67 2.71
N LEU A 121 -6.31 8.68 2.57
CA LEU A 121 -6.43 7.50 3.43
C LEU A 121 -6.52 7.78 4.94
N VAL A 122 -7.04 8.97 5.28
CA VAL A 122 -7.07 9.57 6.63
C VAL A 122 -7.72 8.70 7.71
N THR A 123 -8.66 7.83 7.35
CA THR A 123 -9.37 6.97 8.31
C THR A 123 -8.43 6.07 9.11
N MET A 124 -7.30 5.64 8.51
CA MET A 124 -6.35 4.73 9.14
C MET A 124 -4.98 5.38 9.21
N LEU A 125 -4.47 5.66 10.42
CA LEU A 125 -3.17 6.35 10.62
C LEU A 125 -2.03 5.73 9.81
N HIS A 126 -1.93 4.40 9.84
CA HIS A 126 -0.88 3.66 9.13
C HIS A 126 -0.96 3.78 7.59
N ARG A 127 -2.09 4.27 7.07
CA ARG A 127 -2.31 4.55 5.65
C ARG A 127 -2.28 6.03 5.31
N ALA A 128 -2.69 6.88 6.25
CA ALA A 128 -2.67 8.34 6.08
C ALA A 128 -1.26 8.90 5.81
N GLN A 129 -0.22 8.14 6.20
CA GLN A 129 1.18 8.43 5.89
C GLN A 129 1.61 8.07 4.45
N GLU A 130 0.77 7.44 3.63
CA GLU A 130 1.16 6.92 2.30
C GLU A 130 1.27 8.02 1.24
N TRP A 131 0.32 8.97 1.21
CA TRP A 131 0.19 9.94 0.11
C TRP A 131 1.27 11.03 0.02
N PRO A 132 2.01 11.41 1.09
CA PRO A 132 3.11 12.37 0.97
C PRO A 132 4.42 11.76 0.43
N ASP A 133 4.54 10.44 0.39
CA ASP A 133 5.72 9.70 -0.10
C ASP A 133 5.63 9.48 -1.63
#